data_AF-A0A2W1N6D1-F1
#
_entry.id   AF-A0A2W1N6D1-F1
#
_cell.length_a   1.000
_cell.length_b   1.000
_cell.length_c   1.000
_cell.angle_alpha   90.00
_cell.angle_beta   90.00
_cell.angle_gamma   90.00
#
_symmetry.space_group_name_H-M   'P 1'
#
loop_
_entity.id
_entity.type
_entity.pdbx_description
1 polymer ?
#
loop_
_entity_poly.entity_id
_entity_poly.type
_entity_poly.pdbx_seq_one_letter_code
_entity_poly.pdbx_strand_id
1 'polypeptide(L)'
;MKTFETLTAAIAQLKKEGYTTDFNIRQNGIHCKVTNILLSPKEFEIDEKYHFEDNDDPSDAVTLYAISSVNGKMKGLLVGSYGIYQDDFTQELLEKLK
;
A
#
# COMPACT_ATOMS: atom_id res chain seq x y z
N MET A 1 -1.14 10.21 -15.07
CA MET A 1 -0.22 9.51 -14.16
C MET A 1 0.63 10.55 -13.48
N LYS A 2 0.49 10.71 -12.16
CA LYS A 2 1.48 11.46 -11.41
C LYS A 2 2.74 10.60 -11.36
N THR A 3 3.90 11.22 -11.42
CA THR A 3 5.18 10.56 -11.17
C THR A 3 5.84 11.33 -10.07
N PHE A 4 6.40 10.60 -9.11
CA PHE A 4 7.10 11.19 -7.98
C PHE A 4 8.55 10.74 -8.05
N GLU A 5 9.46 11.66 -7.78
CA GLU A 5 10.90 11.36 -7.75
C GLU A 5 11.27 10.55 -6.50
N THR A 6 10.53 10.70 -5.40
CA THR A 6 10.80 10.01 -4.14
C THR A 6 9.52 9.49 -3.49
N LEU A 7 9.66 8.39 -2.75
CA LEU A 7 8.59 7.83 -1.92
C LEU A 7 7.99 8.89 -0.99
N THR A 8 8.84 9.68 -0.34
CA THR A 8 8.43 10.73 0.59
C THR A 8 7.58 11.80 -0.09
N ALA A 9 7.92 12.20 -1.32
CA ALA A 9 7.12 13.16 -2.09
C ALA A 9 5.73 12.61 -2.43
N ALA A 10 5.66 11.34 -2.84
CA ALA A 10 4.39 10.67 -3.12
C ALA A 10 3.50 10.57 -1.88
N ILE A 11 4.06 10.12 -0.75
CA ILE A 11 3.35 10.03 0.52
C ILE A 11 2.83 11.41 0.96
N ALA A 12 3.67 12.45 0.87
CA ALA A 12 3.27 13.80 1.25
C ALA A 12 2.12 14.33 0.39
N GLN A 13 2.14 14.05 -0.92
CA GLN A 13 1.08 14.45 -1.83
C GLN A 13 -0.21 13.67 -1.57
N LEU A 14 -0.14 12.35 -1.46
CA LEU A 14 -1.32 11.51 -1.22
C LEU A 14 -1.96 11.83 0.15
N LYS A 15 -1.16 12.16 1.17
CA LYS A 15 -1.66 12.67 2.45
C LYS A 15 -2.49 13.96 2.27
N LYS A 16 -2.09 14.87 1.38
CA LYS A 16 -2.89 16.07 1.05
C LYS A 16 -4.20 15.73 0.33
N GLU A 17 -4.24 14.61 -0.38
CA GLU A 17 -5.44 14.09 -1.06
C GLU A 17 -6.38 13.33 -0.12
N GLY A 18 -6.00 13.16 1.16
CA GLY A 18 -6.81 12.51 2.18
C GLY A 18 -6.41 11.06 2.48
N TYR A 19 -5.33 10.55 1.87
CA TYR A 19 -4.75 9.25 2.22
C TYR A 19 -3.91 9.38 3.50
N THR A 20 -4.58 9.55 4.64
CA THR A 20 -3.93 9.79 5.94
C THR A 20 -3.73 8.53 6.76
N THR A 21 -4.35 7.43 6.36
CA THR A 21 -4.28 6.15 7.09
C THR A 21 -3.02 5.39 6.72
N ASP A 22 -2.34 4.83 7.71
CA ASP A 22 -1.22 3.90 7.48
C ASP A 22 -1.75 2.46 7.50
N PHE A 23 -1.66 1.79 6.35
CA PHE A 23 -2.01 0.39 6.21
C PHE A 23 -0.76 -0.48 6.27
N ASN A 24 -0.86 -1.57 7.01
CA ASN A 24 0.19 -2.57 7.12
C ASN A 24 -0.34 -3.86 6.51
N ILE A 25 0.47 -4.52 5.68
CA ILE A 25 0.08 -5.81 5.12
C ILE A 25 0.07 -6.91 6.20
N ARG A 26 -0.93 -7.77 6.17
CA ARG A 26 -1.14 -8.92 7.05
C ARG A 26 -1.60 -10.13 6.22
N GLN A 27 -1.50 -11.33 6.77
CA GLN A 27 -1.83 -12.59 6.09
C GLN A 27 -3.16 -12.55 5.32
N ASN A 28 -4.20 -12.03 5.98
CA ASN A 28 -5.58 -11.98 5.48
C ASN A 28 -5.99 -10.65 4.84
N GLY A 29 -5.08 -9.68 4.65
CA GLY A 29 -5.42 -8.39 4.06
C GLY A 29 -4.57 -7.24 4.58
N ILE A 30 -5.13 -6.03 4.62
CA ILE A 30 -4.45 -4.84 5.12
C ILE A 30 -5.03 -4.40 6.46
N HIS A 31 -4.16 -4.15 7.44
CA HIS A 31 -4.54 -3.73 8.78
C HIS A 31 -4.21 -2.26 8.98
N CYS A 32 -5.23 -1.49 9.39
CA CYS A 32 -5.06 -0.15 9.88
C CYS A 32 -4.75 -0.19 11.38
N LYS A 33 -3.52 0.20 11.76
CA LYS A 33 -3.12 0.28 13.18
C LYS A 33 -3.91 1.32 13.97
N VAL A 34 -4.34 2.41 13.32
CA VAL A 34 -5.02 3.54 13.98
C VAL A 34 -6.44 3.18 14.39
N THR A 35 -7.21 2.56 13.48
CA THR A 35 -8.61 2.18 13.74
C THR A 35 -8.75 0.74 14.21
N ASN A 36 -7.65 -0.02 14.22
CA ASN A 36 -7.62 -1.45 14.48
C ASN A 36 -8.54 -2.27 13.55
N ILE A 37 -8.76 -1.78 12.32
CA ILE A 37 -9.61 -2.44 11.31
C ILE A 37 -8.73 -3.22 10.36
N LEU A 38 -9.07 -4.49 10.15
CA LEU A 38 -8.50 -5.33 9.10
C LEU A 38 -9.47 -5.31 7.91
N LEU A 39 -8.98 -4.91 6.74
CA LEU A 39 -9.71 -4.95 5.47
C LEU A 39 -9.20 -6.15 4.67
N SER A 40 -10.10 -7.05 4.32
CA SER A 40 -9.81 -8.14 3.39
C SER A 40 -9.57 -7.61 1.98
N PRO A 41 -8.88 -8.36 1.09
CA PRO A 41 -8.65 -7.98 -0.30
C PRO A 41 -9.92 -7.56 -1.07
N LYS A 42 -11.11 -8.01 -0.67
CA LYS A 42 -12.39 -7.61 -1.27
C LYS A 42 -12.96 -6.29 -0.74
N GLU A 43 -12.46 -5.78 0.37
CA GLU A 43 -12.99 -4.60 1.08
C GLU A 43 -12.20 -3.32 0.79
N PHE A 44 -11.14 -3.41 -0.02
CA PHE A 44 -10.35 -2.28 -0.45
C PHE A 44 -10.02 -2.35 -1.94
N GLU A 45 -9.67 -1.20 -2.52
CA GLU A 45 -9.22 -1.04 -3.89
C GLU A 45 -7.94 -0.23 -3.93
N ILE A 46 -7.07 -0.56 -4.89
CA ILE A 46 -5.82 0.15 -5.12
C ILE A 46 -6.15 1.26 -6.12
N ASP A 47 -6.21 2.50 -5.66
CA ASP A 47 -6.44 3.66 -6.51
C ASP A 47 -5.19 3.96 -7.35
N GLU A 48 -4.01 3.97 -6.73
CA GLU A 48 -2.75 4.27 -7.40
C GLU A 48 -1.61 3.38 -6.89
N LYS A 49 -0.67 3.06 -7.78
CA LYS A 49 0.54 2.28 -7.49
C LYS A 49 1.76 3.04 -7.99
N TYR A 50 2.76 3.18 -7.13
CA TYR A 50 4.02 3.85 -7.42
C TYR A 50 5.18 2.93 -7.03
N HIS A 51 6.04 2.64 -7.98
CA HIS A 51 7.23 1.85 -7.74
C HIS A 51 8.44 2.79 -7.65
N PHE A 52 9.21 2.64 -6.59
CA PHE A 52 10.44 3.40 -6.36
C PHE A 52 11.58 2.41 -6.23
N GLU A 53 12.52 2.50 -7.14
CA GLU A 53 13.79 1.82 -7.07
C GLU A 53 14.78 2.80 -6.44
N ASP A 54 15.34 2.48 -5.29
CA ASP A 54 16.44 3.28 -4.75
C ASP A 54 17.70 3.02 -5.59
N ASN A 55 18.55 4.03 -5.75
CA ASN A 55 19.71 3.94 -6.66
C ASN A 55 20.79 2.98 -6.13
N ASP A 56 20.72 2.59 -4.86
CA ASP A 56 21.77 1.83 -4.19
C ASP A 56 21.64 0.31 -4.41
N ASP A 57 20.41 -0.23 -4.40
CA ASP A 57 20.19 -1.66 -4.62
C ASP A 57 18.80 -1.96 -5.21
N PRO A 58 18.70 -2.66 -6.36
CA PRO A 58 17.41 -3.02 -6.97
C PRO A 58 16.59 -3.99 -6.11
N SER A 59 17.20 -4.63 -5.11
CA SER A 59 16.48 -5.47 -4.15
C SER A 59 15.78 -4.68 -3.04
N ASP A 60 16.10 -3.40 -2.86
CA ASP A 60 15.43 -2.49 -1.92
C ASP A 60 14.28 -1.71 -2.57
N ALA A 61 13.85 -2.12 -3.76
CA ALA A 61 12.73 -1.49 -4.43
C ALA A 61 11.44 -1.56 -3.57
N VAL A 62 10.83 -0.39 -3.39
CA VAL A 62 9.62 -0.21 -2.60
C VAL A 62 8.45 0.17 -3.49
N THR A 63 7.30 -0.42 -3.22
CA THR A 63 6.06 -0.08 -3.92
C THR A 63 5.09 0.56 -2.94
N LEU A 64 4.69 1.79 -3.26
CA LEU A 64 3.64 2.52 -2.55
C LEU A 64 2.30 2.28 -3.25
N TYR A 65 1.32 1.84 -2.48
CA TYR A 65 -0.05 1.65 -2.92
C TYR A 65 -0.93 2.66 -2.20
N ALA A 66 -1.64 3.49 -2.97
CA ALA A 66 -2.73 4.29 -2.47
C ALA A 66 -3.99 3.44 -2.46
N ILE A 67 -4.57 3.24 -1.28
CA ILE A 67 -5.68 2.31 -1.08
C ILE A 67 -6.88 3.06 -0.50
N SER A 68 -8.05 2.79 -1.06
CA SER A 68 -9.32 3.18 -0.49
C SER A 68 -10.15 1.96 -0.11
N SER A 69 -10.92 2.06 0.96
CA SER A 69 -11.93 1.05 1.26
C SER A 69 -13.06 1.15 0.23
N VAL A 70 -13.59 0.01 -0.20
CA VAL A 70 -14.76 -0.08 -1.10
C VAL A 70 -15.96 0.70 -0.55
N ASN A 71 -16.08 0.78 0.78
CA ASN A 71 -17.13 1.54 1.45
C ASN A 71 -16.90 3.07 1.42
N GLY A 72 -15.79 3.55 0.86
CA GLY A 72 -15.42 4.96 0.78
C GLY A 72 -15.05 5.62 2.11
N LYS A 73 -15.12 4.88 3.22
CA LYS A 73 -14.94 5.42 4.59
C LYS A 73 -13.49 5.60 5.01
N MET A 74 -12.56 4.90 4.36
CA MET A 74 -11.15 4.88 4.74
C MET A 74 -10.28 5.04 3.51
N LYS A 75 -9.25 5.88 3.63
CA LYS A 75 -8.21 6.07 2.61
C LYS A 75 -6.86 6.10 3.28
N GLY A 76 -5.90 5.41 2.69
CA GLY A 76 -4.58 5.25 3.27
C GLY A 76 -3.54 4.76 2.30
N LEU A 77 -2.35 4.59 2.84
CA LEU A 77 -1.15 4.24 2.12
C LEU A 77 -0.62 2.92 2.65
N LEU A 78 -0.24 2.04 1.73
CA LEU A 78 0.47 0.80 2.02
C LEU A 78 1.83 0.89 1.34
N VAL A 79 2.90 0.73 2.11
CA VAL A 79 4.26 0.60 1.59
C VAL A 79 4.64 -0.87 1.67
N GLY A 80 4.96 -1.48 0.53
CA GLY A 80 5.40 -2.87 0.43
C GLY A 80 6.77 -2.97 -0.23
N SER A 81 7.73 -3.59 0.44
CA SER A 81 9.03 -3.93 -0.12
C SER A 81 8.99 -5.36 -0.70
N TYR A 82 9.66 -5.59 -1.82
CA TYR A 82 9.59 -6.85 -2.59
C TYR A 82 10.03 -8.10 -1.79
N GLY A 83 10.74 -7.93 -0.66
CA GLY A 83 11.25 -9.04 0.18
C GLY A 83 10.37 -9.51 1.35
N ILE A 84 9.24 -8.86 1.64
CA ILE A 84 8.44 -9.16 2.86
C ILE A 84 7.27 -10.11 2.58
N TYR A 85 7.04 -10.46 1.31
CA TYR A 85 6.03 -11.45 0.89
C TYR A 85 6.52 -12.90 1.10
N GLN A 86 6.93 -13.22 2.33
CA GLN A 86 7.32 -14.59 2.71
C GLN A 86 6.08 -15.33 3.23
N ASP A 87 5.72 -16.42 2.52
CA ASP A 87 4.83 -17.57 2.80
C ASP A 87 3.45 -17.40 3.46
N ASP A 88 3.16 -16.27 4.08
CA ASP A 88 2.06 -16.11 5.01
C ASP A 88 0.87 -15.33 4.41
N PHE A 89 0.98 -14.83 3.18
CA PHE A 89 -0.10 -14.09 2.51
C PHE A 89 -1.04 -15.00 1.72
N THR A 90 -2.33 -14.70 1.81
CA THR A 90 -3.35 -15.38 0.98
C THR A 90 -3.11 -15.09 -0.51
N GLN A 91 -3.36 -16.09 -1.36
CA GLN A 91 -3.22 -15.95 -2.82
C GLN A 91 -4.07 -14.79 -3.38
N GLU A 92 -5.27 -14.58 -2.84
CA GLU A 92 -6.16 -13.47 -3.24
C GLU A 92 -5.52 -12.09 -3.00
N LEU A 93 -4.78 -11.93 -1.90
CA LEU A 93 -4.05 -10.70 -1.60
C LEU A 93 -2.87 -10.50 -2.55
N LEU A 94 -2.11 -11.57 -2.81
CA LEU A 94 -0.98 -11.55 -3.74
C LEU A 94 -1.44 -11.18 -5.15
N GLU A 95 -2.51 -11.80 -5.65
CA GLU A 95 -3.08 -11.49 -6.96
C GLU A 95 -3.57 -10.04 -7.06
N LYS A 96 -4.09 -9.49 -5.97
CA LYS A 96 -4.54 -8.09 -5.94
C LYS A 96 -3.39 -7.08 -5.88
N LEU A 97 -2.24 -7.45 -5.32
CA LEU A 97 -1.06 -6.58 -5.18
C LEU A 97 -0.04 -6.71 -6.33
N LYS A 98 -0.17 -7.74 -7.17
CA LYS A 98 0.62 -8.00 -8.37
C LYS A 98 0.43 -6.88 -9.41
#